data_AF-A0A5C9D5Q4-F1
#
_entry.id   AF-A0A5C9D5Q4-F1
#
_cell.length_a   1.000
_cell.length_b   1.000
_cell.length_c   1.000
_cell.angle_alpha   90.00
_cell.angle_beta   90.00
_cell.angle_gamma   90.00
#
_symmetry.space_group_name_H-M   'P 1'
#
loop_
_entity.id
_entity.type
_entity.pdbx_description
1 polymer ?
#
loop_
_entity_poly.entity_id
_entity_poly.type
_entity_poly.pdbx_seq_one_letter_code
_entity_poly.pdbx_strand_id
1 'polypeptide(L)' 'MNWMEDYKRKTIEIAEAVAKIQSDNDVVVAMCASEPQGCMEKFQEAAPRVENVRVFSCLTLKPYDFFMKPE' A
#
# COMPACT_ATOMS: atom_id res chain seq x y z
N MET A 1 -17.53 15.74 17.33
CA MET A 1 -16.74 14.82 16.50
C MET A 1 -16.56 13.52 17.28
N ASN A 2 -17.21 12.42 16.85
CA ASN A 2 -17.10 11.14 17.52
C ASN A 2 -16.02 10.30 16.83
N TRP A 3 -14.78 10.40 17.31
CA TRP A 3 -13.63 9.74 16.71
C TRP A 3 -13.75 8.21 16.70
N MET A 4 -14.51 7.61 17.62
CA MET A 4 -14.73 6.16 17.67
C MET A 4 -15.60 5.67 16.51
N GLU A 5 -16.64 6.42 16.16
CA GLU A 5 -17.48 6.11 14.99
C GLU A 5 -16.69 6.30 13.69
N ASP A 6 -15.89 7.37 13.60
CA ASP A 6 -15.01 7.62 12.46
C ASP A 6 -13.96 6.53 12.28
N TYR A 7 -13.37 6.04 13.37
CA TYR A 7 -12.42 4.93 13.34
C TYR A 7 -13.08 3.67 12.79
N LYS A 8 -14.20 3.23 13.39
CA LYS A 8 -14.93 2.03 12.94
C LYS A 8 -15.36 2.10 11.47
N ARG A 9 -15.75 3.29 11.00
CA ARG A 9 -16.14 3.50 9.60
C ARG A 9 -14.95 3.43 8.63
N LYS A 10 -13.76 3.83 9.07
CA LYS A 10 -12.53 3.87 8.25
C LYS A 10 -11.69 2.61 8.34
N THR A 11 -11.92 1.76 9.35
CA THR A 11 -11.30 0.44 9.44
C THR A 11 -11.80 -0.42 8.28
N ILE A 12 -10.86 -0.88 7.45
CA ILE A 12 -11.09 -1.70 6.27
C ILE A 12 -10.05 -2.81 6.22
N GLU A 13 -10.31 -3.84 5.43
CA GLU A 13 -9.35 -4.91 5.19
C GLU A 13 -8.18 -4.43 4.32
N ILE A 14 -7.02 -5.08 4.46
CA ILE A 14 -5.82 -4.70 3.69
C ILE A 14 -6.06 -4.74 2.18
N ALA A 15 -6.79 -5.75 1.70
CA ALA A 15 -7.12 -5.87 0.28
C ALA A 15 -7.94 -4.66 -0.22
N GLU A 16 -8.87 -4.15 0.60
CA GLU A 16 -9.64 -2.96 0.29
C GLU A 16 -8.77 -1.69 0.26
N ALA A 17 -7.75 -1.62 1.12
CA ALA A 17 -6.78 -0.53 1.11
C ALA A 17 -5.92 -0.55 -0.15
N VAL A 18 -5.40 -1.72 -0.55
CA VAL A 18 -4.63 -1.89 -1.79
C VAL A 18 -5.48 -1.61 -3.02
N ALA A 19 -6.77 -1.97 -3.01
CA ALA A 19 -7.71 -1.66 -4.09
C ALA A 19 -7.91 -0.16 -4.33
N LYS A 20 -7.53 0.71 -3.38
CA LYS A 20 -7.60 2.18 -3.52
C LYS A 20 -6.42 2.78 -4.30
N ILE A 21 -5.37 2.01 -4.60
CA ILE A 21 -4.30 2.47 -5.49
C ILE A 21 -4.90 2.64 -6.89
N GLN A 22 -4.66 3.76 -7.56
CA GLN A 22 -5.18 4.09 -8.89
C GLN A 22 -4.01 4.33 -9.84
N SER A 23 -4.26 4.28 -11.15
CA SER A 23 -3.26 4.65 -12.15
C SER A 23 -2.71 6.04 -11.89
N ASP A 24 -1.45 6.25 -12.26
CA ASP A 24 -0.73 7.51 -12.12
C ASP A 24 -0.50 7.99 -10.66
N ASN A 25 -0.77 7.15 -9.66
CA ASN A 25 -0.47 7.48 -8.27
C ASN A 25 1.04 7.42 -7.96
N ASP A 26 1.51 8.42 -7.23
CA ASP A 26 2.76 8.36 -6.48
C ASP A 26 2.46 7.93 -5.02
N VAL A 27 2.81 6.68 -4.68
CA VAL A 27 2.58 6.07 -3.35
C VAL A 27 3.84 6.23 -2.51
N VAL A 28 3.76 7.01 -1.44
CA VAL A 28 4.86 7.17 -0.47
C VAL A 28 4.56 6.32 0.77
N VAL A 29 5.48 5.42 1.12
CA VAL A 29 5.36 4.58 2.33
C VAL A 29 6.24 5.08 3.46
N ALA A 30 5.80 4.81 4.69
CA ALA A 30 6.62 5.05 5.87
C ALA A 30 7.87 4.15 5.85
N MET A 31 8.93 4.60 6.52
CA MET A 31 10.27 4.01 6.42
C MET A 31 10.57 3.04 7.57
N CYS A 32 11.50 2.10 7.34
CA CYS A 32 12.03 1.20 8.37
C CYS A 32 10.91 0.44 9.10
N ALA A 33 10.96 0.35 10.43
CA ALA A 33 9.98 -0.39 11.23
C ALA A 33 8.54 0.17 11.17
N SER A 34 8.33 1.35 10.58
CA SER A 34 7.01 1.94 10.38
C SER A 34 6.40 1.62 9.01
N GLU A 35 7.14 0.94 8.12
CA GLU A 35 6.62 0.57 6.81
C GLU A 35 5.35 -0.29 6.96
N PRO A 36 4.29 -0.04 6.17
CA PRO A 36 3.02 -0.74 6.29
C PRO A 36 3.11 -2.14 5.68
N GLN A 37 3.83 -3.05 6.37
CA GLN A 37 4.22 -4.36 5.86
C GLN A 37 3.04 -5.15 5.29
N GLY A 38 1.90 -5.17 6.00
CA GLY A 38 0.71 -5.88 5.54
C GLY A 38 0.17 -5.36 4.20
N CYS A 39 0.19 -4.04 3.98
CA CYS A 39 -0.21 -3.45 2.70
C CYS A 39 0.84 -3.72 1.61
N MET A 40 2.12 -3.50 1.93
CA MET A 40 3.23 -3.68 1.00
C MET A 40 3.37 -5.14 0.52
N GLU A 41 3.06 -6.13 1.37
CA GLU A 41 2.98 -7.55 1.00
C GLU A 41 1.90 -7.85 -0.06
N LYS A 42 0.97 -6.92 -0.30
CA LYS A 42 -0.17 -7.09 -1.21
C LYS A 42 -0.18 -6.11 -2.39
N PHE A 43 0.77 -5.19 -2.50
CA PHE A 43 0.76 -4.18 -3.57
C PHE A 43 0.73 -4.78 -4.98
N GLN A 44 1.34 -5.95 -5.21
CA GLN A 44 1.26 -6.64 -6.49
C GLN A 44 -0.18 -6.98 -6.94
N GLU A 45 -1.14 -7.10 -6.01
CA GLU A 45 -2.55 -7.34 -6.34
C GLU A 45 -3.18 -6.16 -7.12
N ALA A 46 -2.58 -4.96 -7.04
CA ALA A 46 -3.02 -3.80 -7.80
C ALA A 46 -2.52 -3.83 -9.26
N ALA A 47 -1.42 -4.52 -9.56
CA ALA A 47 -0.75 -4.47 -10.86
C ALA A 47 -1.67 -4.78 -12.07
N PRO A 48 -2.58 -5.79 -12.03
CA PRO A 48 -3.43 -6.09 -13.18
C PRO A 48 -4.45 -5.00 -13.56
N ARG A 49 -4.65 -3.99 -12.71
CA ARG A 49 -5.73 -2.99 -12.85
C ARG A 49 -5.26 -1.54 -12.86
N VAL A 50 -3.95 -1.28 -12.73
CA VAL A 50 -3.39 0.07 -12.70
C VAL A 50 -2.18 0.17 -13.63
N GLU A 51 -1.88 1.40 -14.06
CA GLU A 51 -0.69 1.72 -14.84
C GLU A 51 0.00 2.96 -14.26
N ASN A 52 1.29 3.13 -14.54
CA ASN A 52 2.09 4.29 -14.12
C ASN A 52 2.10 4.58 -12.62
N VAL A 53 1.96 3.57 -11.77
CA VAL A 53 2.06 3.73 -10.31
C VAL A 53 3.52 3.70 -9.88
N ARG A 54 3.93 4.65 -9.06
CA ARG A 54 5.29 4.71 -8.50
C ARG A 54 5.23 4.52 -6.99
N VAL A 55 6.05 3.63 -6.45
CA VAL A 55 6.14 3.41 -5.00
C VAL A 55 7.49 3.91 -4.49
N PHE A 56 7.46 4.88 -3.58
CA PHE A 56 8.63 5.46 -2.94
C PHE A 56 8.79 4.89 -1.53
N SER A 57 9.88 4.15 -1.32
CA SER A 57 10.28 3.61 -0.03
C SER A 57 11.74 3.96 0.28
N CYS A 58 12.08 4.04 1.56
CA CYS A 58 13.46 4.16 2.04
C CYS A 58 13.63 3.27 3.28
N LEU A 59 14.80 2.61 3.38
CA LEU A 59 15.11 1.64 4.44
C LEU A 59 14.10 0.49 4.53
N THR A 60 13.72 -0.10 3.39
CA THR A 60 12.78 -1.22 3.31
C THR A 60 13.30 -2.44 4.07
N LEU A 61 12.50 -3.04 4.97
CA LEU A 61 12.96 -4.16 5.81
C LEU A 61 12.82 -5.55 5.17
N LYS A 62 12.00 -5.68 4.12
CA LYS A 62 11.73 -6.95 3.43
C LYS A 62 11.84 -6.80 1.91
N PRO A 63 12.22 -7.88 1.19
CA PRO A 63 12.19 -7.92 -0.26
C PRO A 63 10.75 -8.14 -0.77
N TYR A 64 9.93 -7.09 -0.81
CA TYR A 64 8.55 -7.19 -1.26
C TYR A 64 8.45 -7.56 -2.75
N ASP A 65 7.45 -8.37 -3.10
CA ASP A 65 7.29 -8.90 -4.46
C ASP A 65 7.24 -7.82 -5.54
N PHE A 66 6.54 -6.71 -5.27
CA PHE A 66 6.43 -5.58 -6.22
C PHE A 66 7.75 -4.82 -6.46
N PHE A 67 8.77 -5.00 -5.60
CA PHE A 67 10.12 -4.50 -5.85
C PHE A 67 11.02 -5.51 -6.56
N MET A 68 10.74 -6.81 -6.36
CA MET A 68 11.65 -7.88 -6.74
C MET A 68 11.29 -8.56 -8.06
N LYS A 69 10.00 -8.56 -8.42
CA LYS A 69 9.49 -9.20 -9.63
C LYS A 69 9.31 -8.15 -10.72
N PRO A 70 9.70 -8.43 -11.97
CA PRO A 70 9.30 -7.61 -13.09
C PRO A 70 7.78 -7.71 -13.28
N GLU A 71 7.21 -6.60 -13.74
CA GLU A 71 5.81 -6.49 -14.15
C GLU A 71 5.55 -6.97 -15.59
#